data_AF-A0A6P3XPK3-F1
#
_entry.id   AF-A0A6P3XPK3-F1
#
_cell.length_a   1.000
_cell.length_b   1.000
_cell.length_c   1.000
_cell.angle_alpha   90.00
_cell.angle_beta   90.00
_cell.angle_gamma   90.00
#
_symmetry.space_group_name_H-M   'P 1'
#
loop_
_entity.id
_entity.type
_entity.pdbx_description
1 polymer ?
#
loop_
_entity_poly.entity_id
_entity_poly.type
_entity_poly.pdbx_seq_one_letter_code
_entity_poly.pdbx_strand_id
1 'polypeptide(L)'
;MSIGKTTVCKKVASMLERKGGKLDGFYTEEVRDRSGARIGFDIVRVKDPEGRLSLARLRSSTDAQKDSKYHVGNYSVFLNNFESVALPVLNSDADILLIDEIGKMELFSGDFKRKVMDIFFGTSKKAFVIGTIPELHKVPQQHATLFQKLHADERIKILNVSYQSRNNLPGEIIRHFS
;
A
#
# COMPACT_ATOMS: atom_id res chain seq x y z
N MET A 1 -1.20 -15.47 6.87
CA MET A 1 -1.30 -15.55 5.40
C MET A 1 -2.01 -14.30 4.91
N SER A 2 -1.53 -13.62 3.87
CA SER A 2 -2.28 -12.50 3.28
C SER A 2 -3.55 -13.07 2.65
N ILE A 3 -4.71 -12.54 3.05
CA ILE A 3 -6.03 -13.00 2.58
C ILE A 3 -6.24 -12.71 1.07
N GLY A 4 -5.27 -12.09 0.41
CA GLY A 4 -5.32 -11.74 -1.02
C GLY A 4 -5.79 -10.30 -1.27
N LYS A 5 -5.62 -9.40 -0.28
CA LYS A 5 -5.98 -7.98 -0.41
C LYS A 5 -5.31 -7.33 -1.63
N THR A 6 -4.00 -7.52 -1.77
CA THR A 6 -3.22 -7.11 -2.94
C THR A 6 -3.81 -7.63 -4.24
N THR A 7 -4.23 -8.89 -4.29
CA THR A 7 -4.88 -9.49 -5.47
C THR A 7 -6.22 -8.82 -5.78
N VAL A 8 -7.04 -8.53 -4.76
CA VAL A 8 -8.30 -7.80 -4.92
C VAL A 8 -8.04 -6.40 -5.46
N CYS A 9 -7.12 -5.66 -4.86
CA CYS A 9 -6.78 -4.29 -5.26
C CYS A 9 -6.24 -4.24 -6.70
N LYS A 10 -5.32 -5.15 -7.08
CA LYS A 10 -4.83 -5.27 -8.46
C LYS A 10 -5.96 -5.56 -9.45
N LYS A 11 -6.91 -6.44 -9.11
CA LYS A 11 -8.08 -6.75 -9.96
C LYS A 11 -8.99 -5.54 -10.16
N VAL A 12 -9.32 -4.81 -9.08
CA VAL A 12 -10.14 -3.60 -9.16
C VAL A 12 -9.46 -2.55 -10.02
N ALA A 13 -8.19 -2.24 -9.73
CA ALA A 13 -7.41 -1.26 -10.46
C ALA A 13 -7.37 -1.58 -11.97
N SER A 14 -7.08 -2.84 -12.33
CA SER A 14 -7.07 -3.29 -13.72
C SER A 14 -8.45 -3.20 -14.40
N MET A 15 -9.54 -3.47 -13.67
CA MET A 15 -10.89 -3.33 -14.23
C MET A 15 -11.28 -1.87 -14.48
N LEU A 16 -10.87 -0.95 -13.60
CA LEU A 16 -11.10 0.49 -13.77
C LEU A 16 -10.23 1.07 -14.91
N GLU A 17 -8.99 0.60 -15.02
CA GLU A 17 -8.09 0.95 -16.14
C GLU A 17 -8.69 0.53 -17.49
N ARG A 18 -9.25 -0.69 -17.58
CA ARG A 18 -9.97 -1.13 -18.79
C ARG A 18 -11.21 -0.30 -19.14
N LYS A 19 -11.76 0.45 -18.19
CA LYS A 19 -12.84 1.43 -18.44
C LYS A 19 -12.32 2.81 -18.88
N GLY A 20 -11.01 2.96 -19.07
CA GLY A 20 -10.37 4.17 -19.62
C GLY A 20 -9.70 5.08 -18.58
N GLY A 21 -9.68 4.71 -17.30
CA GLY A 21 -9.01 5.51 -16.26
C GLY A 21 -7.48 5.35 -16.28
N LYS A 22 -6.74 6.43 -16.07
CA LYS A 22 -5.27 6.37 -15.93
C LYS A 22 -4.90 5.81 -14.56
N LEU A 23 -4.41 4.58 -14.53
CA LEU A 23 -3.92 3.94 -13.32
C LEU A 23 -2.46 4.29 -13.06
N ASP A 24 -2.13 4.65 -11.82
CA ASP A 24 -0.78 4.58 -11.26
C ASP A 24 -0.88 4.10 -9.81
N GLY A 25 0.24 3.81 -9.19
CA GLY A 25 0.22 3.26 -7.85
C GLY A 25 1.44 2.42 -7.53
N PHE A 26 1.45 1.91 -6.31
CA PHE A 26 2.36 0.87 -5.91
C PHE A 26 1.64 -0.21 -5.10
N TYR A 27 2.25 -1.38 -5.07
CA TYR A 27 1.86 -2.47 -4.19
C TYR A 27 3.10 -3.08 -3.56
N THR A 28 2.89 -3.86 -2.50
CA THR A 28 3.96 -4.61 -1.84
C THR A 28 3.85 -6.10 -2.18
N GLU A 29 4.99 -6.74 -2.38
CA GLU A 29 5.08 -8.18 -2.60
C GLU A 29 5.94 -8.85 -1.55
N GLU A 30 5.47 -10.00 -1.07
CA GLU A 30 6.19 -10.82 -0.12
C GLU A 30 7.33 -11.55 -0.82
N VAL A 31 8.55 -11.38 -0.31
CA VAL A 31 9.74 -12.07 -0.82
C VAL A 31 10.01 -13.29 0.04
N ARG A 32 10.14 -14.44 -0.61
CA ARG A 32 10.43 -15.74 0.01
C ARG A 32 11.73 -16.31 -0.53
N ASP A 33 12.48 -17.01 0.33
CA ASP A 33 13.64 -17.76 -0.11
C ASP A 33 13.26 -19.09 -0.77
N ARG A 34 14.27 -19.86 -1.17
CA ARG A 34 14.12 -21.18 -1.80
C ARG A 34 13.42 -22.21 -0.91
N SER A 35 13.47 -22.04 0.42
CA SER A 35 12.74 -22.90 1.37
C SER A 35 11.27 -22.50 1.52
N GLY A 36 10.87 -21.38 0.92
CA GLY A 36 9.56 -20.78 1.08
C GLY A 36 9.44 -19.92 2.34
N ALA A 37 10.51 -19.73 3.12
CA ALA A 37 10.49 -18.84 4.27
C ALA A 37 10.44 -17.38 3.81
N ARG A 38 9.64 -16.55 4.49
CA ARG A 38 9.56 -15.12 4.18
C ARG A 38 10.84 -14.41 4.62
N ILE A 39 11.50 -13.77 3.66
CA ILE A 39 12.74 -13.03 3.88
C ILE A 39 12.59 -11.51 3.77
N GLY A 40 11.44 -11.02 3.32
CA GLY A 40 11.18 -9.59 3.24
C GLY A 40 9.96 -9.21 2.40
N PHE A 41 9.97 -7.95 2.00
CA PHE A 41 8.94 -7.33 1.16
C PHE A 41 9.59 -6.40 0.14
N ASP A 42 9.07 -6.39 -1.08
CA ASP A 42 9.40 -5.43 -2.13
C ASP A 42 8.27 -4.44 -2.32
N ILE A 43 8.62 -3.20 -2.66
CA ILE A 43 7.70 -2.22 -3.21
C ILE A 43 7.81 -2.24 -4.74
N VAL A 44 6.66 -2.22 -5.41
CA VAL A 44 6.55 -2.36 -6.86
C VAL A 44 5.61 -1.29 -7.39
N ARG A 45 6.07 -0.48 -8.35
CA ARG A 45 5.19 0.46 -9.05
C ARG A 45 4.35 -0.29 -10.09
N VAL A 46 3.09 0.10 -10.23
CA VAL A 46 2.18 -0.55 -11.19
C VAL A 46 2.69 -0.44 -12.63
N LYS A 47 3.20 0.73 -13.03
CA LYS A 47 3.69 0.99 -14.40
C LYS A 47 5.08 0.45 -14.69
N ASP A 48 5.85 0.12 -13.65
CA ASP A 48 7.20 -0.42 -13.80
C ASP A 48 7.41 -1.55 -12.77
N PRO A 49 6.88 -2.75 -13.05
CA PRO A 49 7.02 -3.88 -12.14
C PRO A 49 8.45 -4.40 -12.00
N GLU A 50 9.29 -4.17 -13.03
CA GLU A 50 10.70 -4.57 -13.08
C GLU A 50 11.56 -3.65 -12.22
N GLY A 51 11.23 -2.37 -12.12
CA GLY A 51 11.87 -1.38 -11.23
C GLY A 51 11.58 -1.54 -9.73
N ARG A 52 11.22 -2.75 -9.28
CA ARG A 52 10.92 -3.02 -7.86
C ARG A 52 12.14 -2.82 -6.97
N LEU A 53 11.91 -2.34 -5.76
CA LEU A 53 12.96 -2.16 -4.75
C LEU A 53 12.61 -2.87 -3.44
N SER A 54 13.63 -3.21 -2.66
CA SER A 54 13.44 -3.77 -1.33
C SER A 54 12.82 -2.74 -0.39
N LEU A 55 11.60 -3.02 0.11
CA LEU A 55 10.97 -2.25 1.18
C LEU A 55 11.51 -2.70 2.54
N ALA A 56 11.59 -4.02 2.77
CA ALA A 56 12.14 -4.56 4.00
C ALA A 56 12.78 -5.94 3.81
N ARG A 57 13.76 -6.27 4.65
CA ARG A 57 14.43 -7.58 4.69
C ARG A 57 14.68 -8.04 6.12
N LEU A 58 14.78 -9.34 6.34
CA LEU A 58 15.12 -9.91 7.64
C LEU A 58 16.45 -9.35 8.17
N ARG A 59 16.51 -9.06 9.47
CA ARG A 59 17.72 -8.58 10.18
C ARG A 59 18.85 -9.61 10.28
N SER A 60 18.65 -10.81 9.73
CA SER A 60 19.65 -11.88 9.69
C SER A 60 20.21 -12.15 8.30
N SER A 61 19.65 -11.54 7.25
CA SER A 61 19.87 -12.01 5.87
C SER A 61 21.00 -11.34 5.07
N THR A 62 21.64 -10.26 5.53
CA THR A 62 22.78 -9.60 4.83
C THR A 62 23.59 -8.66 5.74
N ASP A 63 24.90 -8.50 5.51
CA ASP A 63 25.77 -7.55 6.25
C ASP A 63 25.47 -6.06 6.05
N ALA A 64 24.73 -5.69 4.99
CA ALA A 64 24.31 -4.31 4.69
C ALA A 64 23.29 -3.71 5.71
N GLN A 65 23.03 -4.42 6.81
CA GLN A 65 21.91 -4.22 7.73
C GLN A 65 22.20 -3.33 8.95
N LYS A 66 23.40 -2.77 9.07
CA LYS A 66 23.76 -1.98 10.28
C LYS A 66 23.18 -0.56 10.31
N ASP A 67 22.73 -0.01 9.18
CA ASP A 67 22.43 1.44 9.09
C ASP A 67 20.94 1.81 8.93
N SER A 68 20.03 0.84 8.79
CA SER A 68 18.61 1.17 8.81
C SER A 68 18.21 1.57 10.24
N LYS A 69 17.79 2.83 10.42
CA LYS A 69 17.23 3.31 11.69
C LYS A 69 15.82 2.77 11.96
N TYR A 70 15.15 2.24 10.93
CA TYR A 70 13.76 1.83 10.96
C TYR A 70 13.60 0.31 10.98
N HIS A 71 12.76 -0.18 11.90
CA HIS A 71 12.57 -1.62 12.14
C HIS A 71 11.11 -1.97 12.47
N VAL A 72 10.65 -3.13 11.99
CA VAL A 72 9.38 -3.73 12.39
C VAL A 72 9.59 -5.22 12.66
N GLY A 73 9.56 -5.60 13.94
CA GLY A 73 9.88 -6.97 14.35
C GLY A 73 11.28 -7.36 13.88
N ASN A 74 11.36 -8.45 13.10
CA ASN A 74 12.62 -8.97 12.57
C ASN A 74 13.03 -8.35 11.23
N TYR A 75 12.37 -7.28 10.78
CA TYR A 75 12.65 -6.66 9.48
C TYR A 75 13.26 -5.27 9.64
N SER A 76 14.32 -5.00 8.88
CA SER A 76 14.86 -3.65 8.64
C SER A 76 14.16 -3.04 7.44
N VAL A 77 13.73 -1.77 7.55
CA VAL A 77 12.96 -1.05 6.53
C VAL A 77 13.84 -0.05 5.78
N PHE A 78 13.91 -0.17 4.45
CA PHE A 78 14.71 0.70 3.60
C PHE A 78 13.89 1.90 3.15
N LEU A 79 13.85 2.94 3.99
CA LEU A 79 12.98 4.10 3.77
C LEU A 79 13.25 4.82 2.43
N ASN A 80 14.51 5.01 2.05
CA ASN A 80 14.87 5.67 0.80
C ASN A 80 14.36 4.91 -0.43
N ASN A 81 14.45 3.57 -0.41
CA ASN A 81 13.90 2.74 -1.48
C ASN A 81 12.39 2.93 -1.59
N PHE A 82 11.70 2.88 -0.45
CA PHE A 82 10.25 3.11 -0.41
C PHE A 82 9.89 4.49 -0.98
N GLU A 83 10.51 5.56 -0.50
CA GLU A 83 10.21 6.92 -0.92
C GLU A 83 10.47 7.17 -2.41
N SER A 84 11.56 6.60 -2.94
CA SER A 84 11.91 6.72 -4.36
C SER A 84 10.86 6.13 -5.31
N VAL A 85 10.06 5.17 -4.84
CA VAL A 85 8.98 4.56 -5.61
C VAL A 85 7.63 5.20 -5.27
N ALA A 86 7.33 5.36 -3.98
CA ALA A 86 6.02 5.79 -3.52
C ALA A 86 5.75 7.28 -3.77
N LEU A 87 6.71 8.17 -3.49
CA LEU A 87 6.46 9.62 -3.56
C LEU A 87 6.18 10.13 -4.99
N PRO A 88 6.91 9.69 -6.04
CA PRO A 88 6.59 10.10 -7.41
C PRO A 88 5.18 9.66 -7.84
N VAL A 89 4.76 8.47 -7.41
CA VAL A 89 3.43 7.92 -7.70
C VAL A 89 2.32 8.78 -7.11
N LEU A 90 2.48 9.25 -5.86
CA LEU A 90 1.49 10.11 -5.19
C LEU A 90 1.34 11.50 -5.81
N ASN A 91 2.26 11.91 -6.69
CA ASN A 91 2.20 13.18 -7.43
C ASN A 91 1.81 13.00 -8.91
N SER A 92 1.44 11.78 -9.31
CA SER A 92 1.06 11.51 -10.70
C SER A 92 -0.32 12.09 -11.03
N ASP A 93 -0.56 12.42 -12.31
CA ASP A 93 -1.87 12.82 -12.83
C ASP A 93 -2.81 11.62 -13.07
N ALA A 94 -2.74 10.61 -12.19
CA ALA A 94 -3.55 9.41 -12.30
C ALA A 94 -5.00 9.67 -11.90
N ASP A 95 -5.94 9.06 -12.63
CA ASP A 95 -7.35 9.06 -12.26
C ASP A 95 -7.63 8.02 -11.17
N ILE A 96 -6.81 6.97 -11.11
CA ILE A 96 -6.90 5.86 -10.15
C ILE A 96 -5.53 5.68 -9.50
N LEU A 97 -5.50 5.70 -8.16
CA LEU A 97 -4.28 5.57 -7.38
C LEU A 97 -4.34 4.30 -6.52
N LEU A 98 -3.47 3.34 -6.80
CA LEU A 98 -3.31 2.13 -5.98
C LEU A 98 -2.25 2.34 -4.89
N ILE A 99 -2.61 2.17 -3.61
CA ILE A 99 -1.72 2.30 -2.45
C ILE A 99 -1.83 1.06 -1.56
N ASP A 100 -1.00 0.05 -1.83
CA ASP A 100 -0.98 -1.20 -1.05
C ASP A 100 0.41 -1.42 -0.41
N GLU A 101 0.64 -1.15 0.87
CA GLU A 101 -0.29 -0.87 1.99
C GLU A 101 0.00 0.51 2.62
N ILE A 102 -1.01 1.13 3.26
CA ILE A 102 -0.81 2.26 4.17
C ILE A 102 -0.64 1.67 5.58
N GLY A 103 0.58 1.23 5.88
CA GLY A 103 0.89 0.43 7.05
C GLY A 103 2.05 0.95 7.90
N LYS A 104 2.46 0.14 8.87
CA LYS A 104 3.50 0.53 9.84
C LYS A 104 4.86 0.79 9.18
N MET A 105 5.22 0.06 8.12
CA MET A 105 6.52 0.20 7.46
C MET A 105 6.56 1.48 6.61
N GLU A 106 5.48 1.75 5.88
CA GLU A 106 5.34 2.88 4.96
C GLU A 106 5.22 4.20 5.72
N LEU A 107 4.55 4.18 6.88
CA LEU A 107 4.35 5.35 7.74
C LEU A 107 5.60 5.76 8.53
N PHE A 108 6.74 5.08 8.36
CA PHE A 108 8.04 5.66 8.75
C PHE A 108 8.40 6.89 7.90
N SER A 109 7.88 6.99 6.67
CA SER A 109 8.07 8.17 5.84
C SER A 109 7.07 9.26 6.25
N GLY A 110 7.61 10.35 6.80
CA GLY A 110 6.81 11.53 7.12
C GLY A 110 6.21 12.19 5.87
N ASP A 111 6.95 12.17 4.76
CA ASP A 111 6.51 12.72 3.48
C ASP A 111 5.37 11.91 2.86
N PHE A 112 5.49 10.57 2.90
CA PHE A 112 4.41 9.68 2.49
C PHE A 112 3.16 9.90 3.32
N LYS A 113 3.29 9.94 4.66
CA LYS A 113 2.16 10.22 5.56
C LYS A 113 1.48 11.55 5.23
N ARG A 114 2.26 12.61 4.97
CA ARG A 114 1.73 13.93 4.59
C ARG A 114 0.96 13.85 3.26
N LYS A 115 1.54 13.24 2.23
CA LYS A 115 0.89 13.09 0.93
C LYS A 115 -0.39 12.25 1.00
N VAL A 116 -0.40 11.17 1.78
CA VAL A 116 -1.62 10.39 2.05
C VAL A 116 -2.69 11.26 2.71
N MET A 117 -2.32 12.06 3.71
CA MET A 117 -3.27 13.00 4.34
C MET A 117 -3.82 14.02 3.33
N ASP A 118 -2.99 14.58 2.46
CA ASP A 118 -3.42 15.55 1.45
C ASP A 118 -4.36 14.92 0.41
N ILE A 119 -4.09 13.67 0.00
CA ILE A 119 -4.92 12.93 -0.96
C ILE A 119 -6.32 12.66 -0.38
N PHE A 120 -6.42 12.21 0.87
CA PHE A 120 -7.71 11.85 1.46
C PHE A 120 -8.47 13.06 2.01
N PHE A 121 -7.78 14.03 2.60
CA PHE A 121 -8.39 15.11 3.38
C PHE A 121 -8.17 16.51 2.80
N GLY A 122 -7.33 16.66 1.78
CA GLY A 122 -7.09 17.93 1.10
C GLY A 122 -8.23 18.33 0.15
N THR A 123 -8.04 19.49 -0.48
CA THR A 123 -9.03 20.16 -1.35
C THR A 123 -8.77 19.96 -2.85
N SER A 124 -7.66 19.31 -3.23
CA SER A 124 -7.25 19.13 -4.63
C SER A 124 -7.95 17.95 -5.32
N LYS A 125 -7.87 17.93 -6.66
CA LYS A 125 -8.49 16.92 -7.54
C LYS A 125 -8.21 15.50 -7.03
N LYS A 126 -9.26 14.76 -6.71
CA LYS A 126 -9.18 13.45 -6.06
C LYS A 126 -9.07 12.35 -7.09
N ALA A 127 -7.88 11.78 -7.25
CA ALA A 127 -7.77 10.44 -7.82
C ALA A 127 -8.66 9.48 -7.02
N PHE A 128 -9.24 8.49 -7.69
CA PHE A 128 -9.93 7.41 -7.01
C PHE A 128 -8.89 6.50 -6.35
N VAL A 129 -8.82 6.55 -5.01
CA VAL A 129 -7.81 5.79 -4.27
C VAL A 129 -8.32 4.41 -3.92
N ILE A 130 -7.57 3.39 -4.31
CA ILE A 130 -7.73 2.02 -3.85
C ILE A 130 -6.54 1.73 -2.96
N GLY A 131 -6.78 1.46 -1.68
CA GLY A 131 -5.70 1.14 -0.76
C GLY A 131 -6.04 0.03 0.19
N THR A 132 -4.99 -0.50 0.81
CA THR A 132 -5.12 -1.43 1.93
C THR A 132 -4.63 -0.72 3.19
N ILE A 133 -5.28 -1.03 4.31
CA ILE A 133 -4.87 -0.59 5.64
C ILE A 133 -4.80 -1.81 6.57
N PRO A 134 -3.93 -1.80 7.58
CA PRO A 134 -3.96 -2.81 8.63
C PRO A 134 -5.24 -2.68 9.45
N GLU A 135 -5.60 -3.76 10.13
CA GLU A 135 -6.67 -3.71 11.13
C GLU A 135 -6.32 -2.70 12.23
N LEU A 136 -7.31 -1.94 12.71
CA LEU A 136 -7.10 -0.83 13.67
C LEU A 136 -6.28 -1.23 14.90
N HIS A 137 -6.48 -2.43 15.44
CA HIS A 137 -5.74 -2.90 16.62
C HIS A 137 -4.25 -3.19 16.34
N LYS A 138 -3.84 -3.27 15.07
CA LYS A 138 -2.44 -3.46 14.64
C LYS A 138 -1.74 -2.13 14.32
N VAL A 139 -2.48 -1.02 14.32
CA VAL A 139 -1.96 0.32 14.07
C VAL A 139 -1.20 0.82 15.30
N PRO A 140 0.06 1.27 15.16
CA PRO A 140 0.77 1.93 16.27
C PRO A 140 0.06 3.22 16.70
N GLN A 141 0.01 3.48 18.01
CA GLN A 141 -0.71 4.63 18.59
C GLN A 141 -0.31 5.98 17.97
N GLN A 142 0.96 6.17 17.61
CA GLN A 142 1.46 7.37 16.94
C GLN A 142 0.82 7.66 15.56
N HIS A 143 0.18 6.65 14.96
CA HIS A 143 -0.57 6.80 13.70
C HIS A 143 -2.08 6.71 13.89
N ALA A 144 -2.59 6.48 15.11
CA ALA A 144 -4.01 6.26 15.37
C ALA A 144 -4.92 7.36 14.80
N THR A 145 -4.50 8.63 14.89
CA THR A 145 -5.27 9.77 14.35
C THR A 145 -5.49 9.68 12.84
N LEU A 146 -4.51 9.20 12.07
CA LEU A 146 -4.68 9.01 10.61
C LEU A 146 -5.78 7.98 10.35
N PHE A 147 -5.69 6.81 10.99
CA PHE A 147 -6.64 5.73 10.76
C PHE A 147 -8.04 6.06 11.30
N GLN A 148 -8.14 6.73 12.44
CA GLN A 148 -9.42 7.25 12.94
C GLN A 148 -10.08 8.19 11.93
N LYS A 149 -9.32 9.12 11.33
CA LYS A 149 -9.82 9.98 10.26
C LYS A 149 -10.25 9.19 9.02
N LEU A 150 -9.47 8.20 8.60
CA LEU A 150 -9.82 7.34 7.46
C LEU A 150 -11.14 6.59 7.70
N HIS A 151 -11.38 6.12 8.93
CA HIS A 151 -12.60 5.41 9.31
C HIS A 151 -13.81 6.33 9.53
N ALA A 152 -13.60 7.59 9.93
CA ALA A 152 -14.67 8.54 10.21
C ALA A 152 -15.12 9.33 8.97
N ASP A 153 -14.35 9.32 7.88
CA ASP A 153 -14.69 10.05 6.67
C ASP A 153 -15.69 9.24 5.80
N GLU A 154 -16.92 9.74 5.69
CA GLU A 154 -18.00 9.08 4.95
C GLU A 154 -17.71 8.89 3.46
N ARG A 155 -16.73 9.62 2.91
CA ARG A 155 -16.29 9.48 1.51
C ARG A 155 -15.39 8.26 1.31
N ILE A 156 -14.89 7.66 2.39
CA ILE A 156 -13.99 6.51 2.39
C ILE A 156 -14.77 5.25 2.74
N LYS A 157 -14.83 4.30 1.80
CA LYS A 157 -15.46 3.00 2.02
C LYS A 157 -14.42 1.99 2.52
N ILE A 158 -14.52 1.61 3.80
CA ILE A 158 -13.67 0.56 4.39
C ILE A 158 -14.35 -0.80 4.22
N LEU A 159 -13.70 -1.72 3.52
CA LEU A 159 -14.19 -3.07 3.26
C LEU A 159 -13.29 -4.12 3.91
N ASN A 160 -13.90 -5.02 4.69
CA ASN A 160 -13.18 -6.14 5.29
C ASN A 160 -13.04 -7.29 4.29
N VAL A 161 -11.80 -7.64 3.95
CA VAL A 161 -11.51 -8.77 3.05
C VAL A 161 -11.39 -10.05 3.88
N SER A 162 -12.22 -11.04 3.56
CA SER A 162 -12.13 -12.40 4.10
C SER A 162 -11.86 -13.40 2.96
N TYR A 163 -11.52 -14.64 3.31
CA TYR A 163 -11.36 -15.70 2.30
C TYR A 163 -12.63 -15.91 1.46
N GLN A 164 -13.80 -15.70 2.06
CA GLN A 164 -15.11 -15.88 1.43
C GLN A 164 -15.49 -14.67 0.55
N SER A 165 -15.12 -13.44 0.94
CA SER A 165 -15.53 -12.23 0.21
C SER A 165 -14.58 -11.83 -0.92
N ARG A 166 -13.29 -12.23 -0.87
CA ARG A 166 -12.25 -11.76 -1.79
C ARG A 166 -12.54 -11.94 -3.29
N ASN A 167 -13.31 -12.95 -3.67
CA ASN A 167 -13.60 -13.20 -5.08
C ASN A 167 -14.71 -12.29 -5.64
N ASN A 168 -15.64 -11.85 -4.78
CA ASN A 168 -16.78 -11.04 -5.18
C ASN A 168 -16.52 -9.52 -5.00
N LEU A 169 -15.63 -9.17 -4.08
CA LEU A 169 -15.28 -7.77 -3.76
C LEU A 169 -14.88 -6.92 -4.98
N PRO A 170 -14.12 -7.41 -5.99
CA PRO A 170 -13.80 -6.58 -7.13
C PRO A 170 -15.03 -6.04 -7.87
N GLY A 171 -16.05 -6.88 -8.08
CA GLY A 171 -17.28 -6.48 -8.75
C GLY A 171 -18.15 -5.56 -7.91
N GLU A 172 -18.12 -5.69 -6.58
CA GLU A 172 -18.78 -4.76 -5.66
C GLU A 172 -18.14 -3.37 -5.68
N ILE A 173 -16.81 -3.29 -5.60
CA ILE A 173 -16.08 -2.03 -5.60
C ILE A 173 -16.33 -1.25 -6.90
N ILE A 174 -16.38 -1.93 -8.04
CA ILE A 174 -16.59 -1.27 -9.35
C ILE A 174 -18.00 -0.75 -9.53
N ARG A 175 -19.01 -1.36 -8.90
CA ARG A 175 -20.38 -0.84 -8.92
C ARG A 175 -20.48 0.52 -8.25
N HIS A 176 -19.56 0.86 -7.35
CA HIS A 176 -19.47 2.20 -6.75
C HIS A 176 -18.72 3.23 -7.60
N PHE A 177 -18.16 2.82 -8.74
CA PHE A 177 -17.46 3.68 -9.69
C PHE A 177 -18.32 4.04 -10.92
N SER A 178 -19.49 3.40 -11.08
CA SER A 178 -20.38 3.62 -12.24
C SER A 178 -21.42 4.68 -11.95
#